data_AF-A0A221W6Y8-F1
#
_entry.id   AF-A0A221W6Y8-F1
#
_cell.length_a   1.000
_cell.length_b   1.000
_cell.length_c   1.000
_cell.angle_alpha   90.00
_cell.angle_beta   90.00
_cell.angle_gamma   90.00
#
_symmetry.space_group_name_H-M   'P 1'
#
loop_
_entity.id
_entity.type
_entity.pdbx_description
1 polymer ?
#
loop_
_entity_poly.entity_id
_entity_poly.type
_entity_poly.pdbx_seq_one_letter_code
_entity_poly.pdbx_strand_id
1 'polypeptide(L)'
;MSNLADGVLKVVLPLIAVRHTQSPAMIAGLAFALTLPWLLFALPAGALVDRLDRRRVMLGANLVRAGLIGVLILAFAFDLGSIWLLYVVALGVGVTETLYDTSAQSILPGIVARDRLSRANGRLYAAELTANQFVGPPLGGLLMAAGAVLAISAPAAAWLLAVGALLLVRGSFRPVREEPSTLRADIAEGLRFLAGNRILRTLAGMTGLFNLATSATGAVFVLYAVGAGSAIGLSEPAFGMLLTSSAVGSLLGSFIAERVERVLGRARALALAVLGGIVLVGVPAVTTHPLLIGAGFALGGATTVIWNVIVVSLRQRITPDRLLGRMNSAYRLVAWGTMPLGAVLGGVLAELFGLRAVFAVMAVMMLALFVGMRVLTDRAIDAAERAVVSG
;
A
#
# COMPACT_ATOMS: atom_id res chain seq x y z
N MET A 1 8.01 9.79 -10.41
CA MET A 1 9.30 9.93 -9.70
C MET A 1 9.17 9.62 -8.22
N SER A 2 8.33 10.31 -7.43
CA SER A 2 8.11 9.93 -6.01
C SER A 2 7.73 8.47 -5.84
N ASN A 3 6.68 8.01 -6.54
CA ASN A 3 6.26 6.60 -6.48
C ASN A 3 7.36 5.60 -6.89
N LEU A 4 8.29 5.99 -7.77
CA LEU A 4 9.43 5.13 -8.13
C LEU A 4 10.41 5.03 -6.96
N ALA A 5 10.72 6.15 -6.32
CA ALA A 5 11.56 6.21 -5.13
C ALA A 5 10.99 5.34 -3.99
N ASP A 6 9.68 5.45 -3.75
CA ASP A 6 8.98 4.68 -2.72
C ASP A 6 9.04 3.17 -3.05
N GLY A 7 8.86 2.78 -4.32
CA GLY A 7 8.98 1.40 -4.78
C GLY A 7 10.39 0.82 -4.65
N VAL A 8 11.43 1.61 -4.97
CA VAL A 8 12.83 1.23 -4.74
C VAL A 8 13.09 1.03 -3.25
N LEU A 9 12.65 1.99 -2.42
CA LEU A 9 12.91 1.98 -0.99
C LEU A 9 12.26 0.79 -0.27
N LYS A 10 11.09 0.33 -0.73
CA LYS A 10 10.42 -0.89 -0.21
C LYS A 10 11.28 -2.14 -0.27
N VAL A 11 12.23 -2.22 -1.20
CA VAL A 11 13.19 -3.33 -1.31
C VAL A 11 14.50 -3.01 -0.60
N VAL A 12 15.00 -1.78 -0.78
CA VAL A 12 16.29 -1.34 -0.25
C VAL A 12 16.32 -1.36 1.28
N LEU A 13 15.29 -0.83 1.96
CA LEU A 13 15.27 -0.71 3.42
C LEU A 13 15.35 -2.08 4.13
N PRO A 14 14.51 -3.07 3.81
CA PRO A 14 14.62 -4.41 4.41
C PRO A 14 15.96 -5.10 4.11
N LEU A 15 16.50 -4.94 2.88
CA LEU A 15 17.79 -5.53 2.53
C LEU A 15 18.95 -4.94 3.34
N ILE A 16 18.93 -3.63 3.62
CA ILE A 16 19.90 -3.00 4.52
C ILE A 16 19.71 -3.52 5.95
N ALA A 17 18.47 -3.62 6.44
CA ALA A 17 18.20 -4.08 7.79
C ALA A 17 18.73 -5.49 8.07
N VAL A 18 18.63 -6.40 7.09
CA VAL A 18 19.18 -7.77 7.18
C VAL A 18 20.70 -7.79 7.32
N ARG A 19 21.41 -6.74 6.87
CA ARG A 19 22.87 -6.61 7.09
C ARG A 19 23.22 -6.24 8.53
N HIS A 20 22.29 -5.64 9.28
CA HIS A 20 22.50 -5.23 10.68
C HIS A 20 21.96 -6.22 11.70
N THR A 21 20.93 -7.01 11.35
CA THR A 21 20.29 -7.94 12.27
C THR A 21 19.66 -9.11 11.55
N GLN A 22 19.56 -10.24 12.25
CA GLN A 22 18.80 -11.42 11.83
C GLN A 22 17.52 -11.60 12.67
N SER A 23 17.23 -10.68 13.59
CA SER A 23 16.01 -10.74 14.42
C SER A 23 14.77 -10.42 13.57
N PRO A 24 13.80 -11.36 13.47
CA PRO A 24 12.54 -11.12 12.75
C PRO A 24 11.75 -9.94 13.33
N ALA A 25 11.69 -9.80 14.66
CA ALA A 25 11.01 -8.69 15.30
C ALA A 25 11.62 -7.34 14.94
N MET A 26 12.94 -7.24 14.83
CA MET A 26 13.61 -6.00 14.47
C MET A 26 13.37 -5.62 13.00
N ILE A 27 13.37 -6.58 12.08
CA ILE A 27 13.09 -6.30 10.66
C ILE A 27 11.60 -5.98 10.46
N ALA A 28 10.72 -6.69 11.15
CA ALA A 28 9.29 -6.39 11.16
C ALA A 28 8.99 -5.03 11.80
N GLY A 29 9.77 -4.61 12.79
CA GLY A 29 9.73 -3.28 13.39
C GLY A 29 9.93 -2.15 12.38
N LEU A 30 10.70 -2.40 11.31
CA LEU A 30 10.91 -1.41 10.23
C LEU A 30 9.65 -1.24 9.37
N ALA A 31 9.00 -2.35 9.02
CA ALA A 31 7.72 -2.33 8.33
C ALA A 31 6.63 -1.70 9.22
N PHE A 32 6.64 -1.97 10.52
CA PHE A 32 5.78 -1.28 11.48
C PHE A 32 6.03 0.23 11.47
N ALA A 33 7.28 0.69 11.60
CA ALA A 33 7.62 2.11 11.60
C ALA A 33 7.17 2.81 10.30
N LEU A 34 7.37 2.16 9.14
CA LEU A 34 6.98 2.70 7.84
C LEU A 34 5.45 2.80 7.66
N THR A 35 4.69 1.86 8.21
CA THR A 35 3.23 1.77 8.01
C THR A 35 2.40 2.35 9.15
N LEU A 36 2.97 2.54 10.34
CA LEU A 36 2.33 3.17 11.50
C LEU A 36 1.67 4.52 11.18
N PRO A 37 2.25 5.39 10.34
CA PRO A 37 1.64 6.66 9.99
C PRO A 37 0.26 6.54 9.32
N TRP A 38 -0.02 5.45 8.60
CA TRP A 38 -1.35 5.20 8.05
C TRP A 38 -2.39 4.96 9.14
N LEU A 39 -2.01 4.35 10.27
CA LEU A 39 -2.92 4.15 11.40
C LEU A 39 -3.15 5.45 12.18
N LEU A 40 -2.08 6.21 12.46
CA LEU A 40 -2.15 7.40 13.31
C LEU A 40 -2.61 8.66 12.57
N PHE A 41 -2.21 8.78 11.30
CA PHE A 41 -2.32 10.03 10.55
C PHE A 41 -3.21 9.93 9.31
N ALA A 42 -3.84 8.80 8.97
CA ALA A 42 -4.76 8.76 7.81
C ALA A 42 -5.89 9.79 7.89
N LEU A 43 -6.56 9.92 9.05
CA LEU A 43 -7.63 10.90 9.23
C LEU A 43 -7.10 12.34 9.37
N PRO A 44 -6.09 12.62 10.21
CA PRO A 44 -5.47 13.96 10.28
C PRO A 44 -4.85 14.43 8.96
N ALA A 45 -4.24 13.54 8.18
CA ALA A 45 -3.61 13.89 6.91
C ALA A 45 -4.65 14.40 5.91
N GLY A 46 -5.80 13.74 5.78
CA GLY A 46 -6.91 14.24 4.95
C GLY A 46 -7.33 15.66 5.36
N ALA A 47 -7.52 15.86 6.66
CA ALA A 47 -7.88 17.17 7.22
C ALA A 47 -6.86 18.28 6.97
N LEU A 48 -5.57 17.94 7.07
CA LEU A 48 -4.47 18.88 6.95
C LEU A 48 -4.27 19.26 5.48
N VAL A 49 -4.38 18.29 4.57
CA VAL A 49 -4.36 18.49 3.11
C VAL A 49 -5.54 19.37 2.66
N ASP A 50 -6.66 19.33 3.37
CA ASP A 50 -7.83 20.20 3.15
C ASP A 50 -7.69 21.62 3.72
N ARG A 51 -6.53 21.97 4.28
CA ARG A 51 -6.23 23.33 4.79
C ARG A 51 -4.97 23.93 4.20
N LEU A 52 -4.04 23.09 3.78
CA LEU A 52 -2.76 23.51 3.24
C LEU A 52 -2.79 23.57 1.71
N ASP A 53 -1.83 24.28 1.14
CA ASP A 53 -1.57 24.18 -0.29
C ASP A 53 -0.98 22.79 -0.58
N ARG A 54 -1.73 21.98 -1.34
CA ARG A 54 -1.41 20.57 -1.62
C ARG A 54 -0.06 20.41 -2.30
N ARG A 55 0.31 21.34 -3.19
CA ARG A 55 1.61 21.34 -3.86
C ARG A 55 2.74 21.62 -2.85
N ARG A 56 2.55 22.56 -1.92
CA ARG A 56 3.54 22.82 -0.86
C ARG A 56 3.74 21.62 0.06
N VAL A 57 2.65 20.91 0.40
CA VAL A 57 2.74 19.67 1.19
C VAL A 57 3.55 18.61 0.43
N MET A 58 3.26 18.40 -0.85
CA MET A 58 4.01 17.44 -1.68
C MET A 58 5.50 17.80 -1.81
N LEU A 59 5.81 19.09 -2.00
CA LEU A 59 7.19 19.59 -2.05
C LEU A 59 7.92 19.34 -0.72
N GLY A 60 7.31 19.73 0.39
CA GLY A 60 7.86 19.54 1.73
C GLY A 60 8.09 18.07 2.06
N ALA A 61 7.12 17.20 1.73
CA ALA A 61 7.25 15.75 1.92
C ALA A 61 8.47 15.18 1.18
N ASN A 62 8.63 15.48 -0.10
CA ASN A 62 9.76 14.98 -0.88
C ASN A 62 11.11 15.54 -0.41
N LEU A 63 11.17 16.81 0.00
CA LEU A 63 12.39 17.41 0.56
C LEU A 63 12.78 16.76 1.89
N VAL A 64 11.81 16.52 2.79
CA VAL A 64 12.06 15.83 4.06
C VAL A 64 12.54 14.41 3.81
N ARG A 65 11.91 13.66 2.89
CA ARG A 65 12.37 12.31 2.54
C ARG A 65 13.78 12.28 1.98
N ALA A 66 14.11 13.17 1.05
CA ALA A 66 15.47 13.30 0.53
C ALA A 66 16.47 13.65 1.64
N GLY A 67 16.10 14.55 2.56
CA GLY A 67 16.92 14.91 3.73
C GLY A 67 17.14 13.74 4.70
N LEU A 68 16.09 12.97 5.03
CA LEU A 68 16.19 11.78 5.88
C LEU A 68 17.14 10.73 5.29
N ILE A 69 17.10 10.56 3.97
CA ILE A 69 18.04 9.70 3.27
C ILE A 69 19.46 10.28 3.28
N GLY A 70 19.61 11.59 3.13
CA GLY A 70 20.90 12.26 3.29
C GLY A 70 21.53 12.01 4.67
N VAL A 71 20.71 12.08 5.74
CA VAL A 71 21.14 11.73 7.11
C VAL A 71 21.59 10.27 7.19
N LEU A 72 20.84 9.35 6.57
CA LEU A 72 21.20 7.93 6.55
C LEU A 72 22.53 7.68 5.81
N ILE A 73 22.75 8.33 4.67
CA ILE A 73 24.01 8.24 3.90
C ILE A 73 25.18 8.76 4.73
N LEU A 74 25.04 9.91 5.38
CA LEU A 74 26.08 10.47 6.24
C LEU A 74 26.37 9.54 7.42
N ALA A 75 25.34 9.00 8.08
CA ALA A 75 25.52 8.07 9.18
C ALA A 75 26.29 6.81 8.77
N PHE A 76 26.03 6.26 7.58
CA PHE A 76 26.81 5.15 7.05
C PHE A 76 28.23 5.54 6.66
N ALA A 77 28.46 6.75 6.16
CA ALA A 77 29.79 7.24 5.83
C ALA A 77 30.70 7.43 7.06
N PHE A 78 30.12 7.64 8.24
CA PHE A 78 30.84 7.80 9.52
C PHE A 78 30.77 6.56 10.41
N ASP A 79 30.34 5.40 9.89
CA ASP A 79 30.14 4.15 10.66
C ASP A 79 29.20 4.30 11.88
N LEU A 80 28.29 5.29 11.84
CA LEU A 80 27.25 5.55 12.85
C LEU A 80 25.92 4.86 12.49
N GLY A 81 25.95 3.91 11.55
CA GLY A 81 24.78 3.17 11.10
C GLY A 81 24.16 2.34 12.23
N SER A 82 22.87 2.56 12.51
CA SER A 82 22.13 1.81 13.52
C SER A 82 20.72 1.48 13.04
N ILE A 83 20.19 0.33 13.47
CA ILE A 83 18.80 -0.03 13.19
C ILE A 83 17.80 0.97 13.78
N TRP A 84 18.16 1.64 14.89
CA TRP A 84 17.35 2.70 15.47
C TRP A 84 17.24 3.90 14.53
N LEU A 85 18.32 4.25 13.83
CA LEU A 85 18.28 5.29 12.80
C LEU A 85 17.39 4.87 11.63
N LEU A 86 17.44 3.59 11.21
CA LEU A 86 16.54 3.07 10.18
C LEU A 86 15.07 3.19 10.58
N TYR A 87 14.71 2.97 11.85
CA TYR A 87 13.35 3.19 12.33
C TYR A 87 12.93 4.66 12.27
N VAL A 88 13.80 5.59 12.70
CA VAL A 88 13.52 7.03 12.62
C VAL A 88 13.31 7.46 11.17
N VAL A 89 14.16 7.00 10.27
CA VAL A 89 14.05 7.27 8.82
C VAL A 89 12.77 6.65 8.25
N ALA A 90 12.48 5.38 8.54
CA ALA A 90 11.27 4.71 8.05
C ALA A 90 9.99 5.39 8.55
N LEU A 91 9.93 5.79 9.82
CA LEU A 91 8.81 6.52 10.38
C LEU A 91 8.64 7.89 9.68
N GLY A 92 9.73 8.65 9.53
CA GLY A 92 9.69 9.95 8.85
C GLY A 92 9.28 9.83 7.37
N VAL A 93 9.76 8.80 6.68
CA VAL A 93 9.33 8.47 5.31
C VAL A 93 7.85 8.12 5.29
N GLY A 94 7.37 7.24 6.18
CA GLY A 94 5.95 6.86 6.22
C GLY A 94 5.00 8.03 6.52
N VAL A 95 5.40 8.96 7.42
CA VAL A 95 4.62 10.17 7.73
C VAL A 95 4.50 11.05 6.49
N THR A 96 5.63 11.29 5.83
CA THR A 96 5.65 12.12 4.62
C THR A 96 4.99 11.42 3.43
N GLU A 97 5.03 10.08 3.32
CA GLU A 97 4.30 9.23 2.36
C GLU A 97 2.79 9.44 2.50
N THR A 98 2.29 9.28 3.73
CA THR A 98 0.88 9.48 4.04
C THR A 98 0.36 10.86 3.59
N LEU A 99 1.15 11.92 3.84
CA LEU A 99 0.81 13.29 3.46
C LEU A 99 0.89 13.51 1.95
N TYR A 100 1.92 12.98 1.29
CA TYR A 100 2.12 13.12 -0.15
C TYR A 100 1.02 12.41 -0.93
N ASP A 101 0.72 11.16 -0.62
CA ASP A 101 -0.27 10.37 -1.36
C ASP A 101 -1.67 10.97 -1.23
N THR A 102 -2.01 11.41 -0.01
CA THR A 102 -3.28 12.11 0.23
C THR A 102 -3.34 13.44 -0.52
N SER A 103 -2.24 14.17 -0.63
CA SER A 103 -2.15 15.40 -1.42
C SER A 103 -2.22 15.16 -2.93
N ALA A 104 -1.53 14.12 -3.42
CA ALA A 104 -1.43 13.77 -4.83
C ALA A 104 -2.78 13.34 -5.42
N GLN A 105 -3.61 12.65 -4.64
CA GLN A 105 -4.99 12.34 -5.06
C GLN A 105 -5.87 13.60 -5.05
N SER A 106 -5.75 14.44 -4.02
CA SER A 106 -6.60 15.63 -3.85
C SER A 106 -6.19 16.83 -4.73
N ILE A 107 -4.98 16.85 -5.30
CA ILE A 107 -4.55 17.93 -6.21
C ILE A 107 -5.15 17.76 -7.62
N LEU A 108 -5.48 16.52 -8.01
CA LEU A 108 -5.91 16.19 -9.36
C LEU A 108 -7.16 16.96 -9.83
N PRO A 109 -8.22 17.14 -9.01
CA PRO A 109 -9.36 17.97 -9.38
C PRO A 109 -9.05 19.44 -9.65
N GLY A 110 -7.94 19.96 -9.12
CA GLY A 110 -7.46 21.32 -9.40
C GLY A 110 -6.62 21.44 -10.67
N ILE A 111 -6.23 20.32 -11.29
CA ILE A 111 -5.35 20.28 -12.47
C ILE A 111 -6.14 19.96 -13.75
N VAL A 112 -7.18 19.14 -13.65
CA VAL A 112 -7.95 18.67 -14.82
C VAL A 112 -9.43 19.03 -14.71
N ALA A 113 -10.05 19.29 -15.86
CA ALA A 113 -11.49 19.52 -15.96
C ALA A 113 -12.29 18.29 -15.50
N ARG A 114 -13.51 18.52 -14.97
CA ARG A 114 -14.34 17.49 -14.35
C ARG A 114 -14.62 16.29 -15.26
N ASP A 115 -14.85 16.53 -16.55
CA ASP A 115 -15.09 15.50 -17.58
C ASP A 115 -13.90 14.55 -17.79
N ARG A 116 -12.68 14.97 -17.40
CA ARG A 116 -11.45 14.20 -17.57
C ARG A 116 -10.95 13.54 -16.29
N LEU A 117 -11.63 13.72 -15.16
CA LEU A 117 -11.16 13.26 -13.85
C LEU A 117 -10.98 11.74 -13.79
N SER A 118 -11.92 10.95 -14.30
CA SER A 118 -11.80 9.49 -14.31
C SER A 118 -10.58 9.02 -15.10
N ARG A 119 -10.33 9.62 -16.28
CA ARG A 119 -9.16 9.32 -17.11
C ARG A 119 -7.86 9.75 -16.42
N ALA A 120 -7.86 10.90 -15.74
CA ALA A 120 -6.70 11.39 -15.02
C ALA A 120 -6.38 10.51 -13.80
N ASN A 121 -7.40 10.08 -13.05
CA ASN A 121 -7.26 9.14 -11.93
C ASN A 121 -6.71 7.80 -12.40
N GLY A 122 -7.23 7.25 -13.50
CA GLY A 122 -6.71 6.01 -14.09
C GLY A 122 -5.24 6.11 -14.48
N ARG A 123 -4.81 7.24 -15.06
CA ARG A 123 -3.40 7.49 -15.39
C ARG A 123 -2.52 7.65 -14.15
N LEU A 124 -3.00 8.35 -13.13
CA LEU A 124 -2.26 8.52 -11.87
C LEU A 124 -2.06 7.17 -11.19
N TYR A 125 -3.12 6.37 -11.09
CA TYR A 125 -3.07 5.02 -10.52
C TYR A 125 -2.15 4.09 -11.32
N ALA A 126 -2.25 4.11 -12.66
CA ALA A 126 -1.36 3.32 -13.51
C ALA A 126 0.12 3.72 -13.33
N ALA A 127 0.40 5.02 -13.22
CA ALA A 127 1.75 5.52 -12.97
C ALA A 127 2.27 5.12 -11.58
N GLU A 128 1.41 5.15 -10.56
CA GLU A 128 1.72 4.66 -9.22
C GLU A 128 2.03 3.17 -9.23
N LEU A 129 1.15 2.33 -9.78
CA LEU A 129 1.34 0.88 -9.84
C LEU A 129 2.60 0.50 -10.62
N THR A 130 2.82 1.14 -11.78
CA THR A 130 4.01 0.89 -12.60
C THR A 130 5.28 1.32 -11.89
N ALA A 131 5.32 2.54 -11.33
CA ALA A 131 6.53 3.05 -10.70
C ALA A 131 6.83 2.37 -9.35
N ASN A 132 5.82 2.22 -8.50
CA ASN A 132 5.97 1.75 -7.13
C ASN A 132 6.05 0.23 -7.03
N GLN A 133 5.28 -0.51 -7.83
CA GLN A 133 5.21 -1.97 -7.72
C GLN A 133 5.94 -2.72 -8.84
N PHE A 134 5.97 -2.18 -10.06
CA PHE A 134 6.55 -2.89 -11.22
C PHE A 134 8.02 -2.56 -11.45
N VAL A 135 8.38 -1.27 -11.50
CA VAL A 135 9.75 -0.81 -11.81
C VAL A 135 10.60 -0.64 -10.55
N GLY A 136 10.00 -0.16 -9.46
CA GLY A 136 10.70 0.13 -8.21
C GLY A 136 11.43 -1.08 -7.62
N PRO A 137 10.75 -2.23 -7.37
CA PRO A 137 11.37 -3.36 -6.70
C PRO A 137 12.57 -4.00 -7.42
N PRO A 138 12.54 -4.29 -8.75
CA PRO A 138 13.72 -4.79 -9.47
C PRO A 138 14.85 -3.78 -9.46
N LEU A 139 14.53 -2.50 -9.66
CA LEU A 139 15.52 -1.44 -9.64
C LEU A 139 16.18 -1.35 -8.27
N GLY A 140 15.42 -1.45 -7.18
CA GLY A 140 15.95 -1.49 -5.82
C GLY A 140 16.88 -2.69 -5.57
N GLY A 141 16.49 -3.88 -6.01
CA GLY A 141 17.34 -5.07 -5.92
C GLY A 141 18.64 -4.96 -6.73
N LEU A 142 18.56 -4.43 -7.95
CA LEU A 142 19.73 -4.19 -8.81
C LEU A 142 20.67 -3.14 -8.23
N LEU A 143 20.12 -2.03 -7.72
CA LEU A 143 20.91 -0.98 -7.09
C LEU A 143 21.58 -1.47 -5.81
N MET A 144 20.90 -2.30 -5.01
CA MET A 144 21.49 -2.90 -3.80
C MET A 144 22.70 -3.77 -4.13
N ALA A 145 22.62 -4.56 -5.20
CA ALA A 145 23.74 -5.38 -5.67
C ALA A 145 24.93 -4.54 -6.15
N ALA A 146 24.67 -3.36 -6.71
CA ALA A 146 25.72 -2.41 -7.09
C ALA A 146 26.30 -1.63 -5.88
N GLY A 147 25.56 -1.56 -4.77
CA GLY A 147 26.03 -1.01 -3.50
C GLY A 147 24.94 -0.28 -2.70
N ALA A 148 24.97 -0.45 -1.38
CA ALA A 148 23.96 0.13 -0.48
C ALA A 148 23.85 1.66 -0.59
N VAL A 149 24.98 2.37 -0.71
CA VAL A 149 24.98 3.84 -0.87
C VAL A 149 24.26 4.26 -2.14
N LEU A 150 24.51 3.58 -3.26
CA LEU A 150 23.83 3.86 -4.53
C LEU A 150 22.32 3.59 -4.42
N ALA A 151 21.96 2.46 -3.81
CA ALA A 151 20.57 2.06 -3.62
C ALA A 151 19.76 3.01 -2.74
N ILE A 152 20.39 3.56 -1.71
CA ILE A 152 19.78 4.56 -0.82
C ILE A 152 19.73 5.94 -1.50
N SER A 153 20.75 6.30 -2.27
CA SER A 153 20.83 7.62 -2.93
C SER A 153 19.83 7.77 -4.08
N ALA A 154 19.48 6.68 -4.77
CA ALA A 154 18.57 6.72 -5.91
C ALA A 154 17.14 7.22 -5.54
N PRO A 155 16.49 6.75 -4.46
CA PRO A 155 15.25 7.34 -3.95
C PRO A 155 15.35 8.84 -3.67
N ALA A 156 16.43 9.30 -3.02
CA ALA A 156 16.63 10.73 -2.75
C ALA A 156 16.71 11.55 -4.04
N ALA A 157 17.49 11.09 -5.02
CA ALA A 157 17.56 11.74 -6.33
C ALA A 157 16.19 11.77 -7.01
N ALA A 158 15.43 10.68 -6.98
CA ALA A 158 14.09 10.62 -7.58
C ALA A 158 13.08 11.54 -6.87
N TRP A 159 13.13 11.70 -5.54
CA TRP A 159 12.30 12.69 -4.84
C TRP A 159 12.71 14.13 -5.17
N LEU A 160 14.01 14.42 -5.29
CA LEU A 160 14.49 15.76 -5.71
C LEU A 160 14.07 16.08 -7.16
N LEU A 161 14.11 15.10 -8.06
CA LEU A 161 13.56 15.25 -9.41
C LEU A 161 12.04 15.47 -9.37
N ALA A 162 11.32 14.80 -8.47
CA ALA A 162 9.89 15.05 -8.26
C ALA A 162 9.61 16.46 -7.75
N VAL A 163 10.46 16.99 -6.86
CA VAL A 163 10.42 18.40 -6.42
C VAL A 163 10.58 19.33 -7.62
N GLY A 164 11.60 19.13 -8.45
CA GLY A 164 11.82 19.91 -9.67
C GLY A 164 10.60 19.90 -10.60
N ALA A 165 10.02 18.73 -10.86
CA ALA A 165 8.81 18.59 -11.67
C ALA A 165 7.60 19.30 -11.05
N LEU A 166 7.40 19.21 -9.73
CA LEU A 166 6.33 19.91 -9.01
C LEU A 166 6.53 21.43 -9.01
N LEU A 167 7.77 21.93 -9.08
CA LEU A 167 8.04 23.35 -9.21
C LEU A 167 7.58 23.92 -10.57
N LEU A 168 7.48 23.09 -11.60
CA LEU A 168 6.96 23.49 -12.92
C LEU A 168 5.43 23.57 -12.97
N VAL A 169 4.73 22.89 -12.05
CA VAL A 169 3.25 22.94 -11.96
C VAL A 169 2.82 24.31 -11.45
N ARG A 170 2.21 25.13 -12.31
CA ARG A 170 1.71 26.48 -11.95
C ARG A 170 0.30 26.39 -11.37
N GLY A 171 0.02 27.20 -10.34
CA GLY A 171 -1.28 27.30 -9.69
C GLY A 171 -1.20 27.39 -8.17
N SER A 172 -2.30 27.84 -7.55
CA SER A 172 -2.58 27.68 -6.12
C SER A 172 -3.54 26.51 -5.99
N PHE A 173 -3.15 25.49 -5.23
CA PHE A 173 -3.97 24.29 -5.03
C PHE A 173 -4.62 24.25 -3.65
N ARG A 174 -4.81 25.44 -3.07
CA ARG A 174 -5.53 25.60 -1.82
C ARG A 174 -7.00 25.19 -2.03
N PRO A 175 -7.52 24.28 -1.21
CA PRO A 175 -8.94 23.94 -1.20
C PRO A 175 -9.79 25.19 -1.01
N VAL A 176 -10.80 25.37 -1.86
CA VAL A 176 -11.92 26.28 -1.57
C VAL A 176 -12.87 25.50 -0.67
N ARG A 177 -13.09 25.98 0.56
CA ARG A 177 -14.07 25.38 1.47
C ARG A 177 -15.42 26.04 1.23
N GLU A 178 -16.42 25.23 0.90
CA GLU A 178 -17.79 25.72 0.69
C GLU A 178 -18.53 25.92 2.01
N GLU A 179 -18.20 25.18 3.09
CA GLU A 179 -18.85 25.31 4.41
C GLU A 179 -17.89 25.14 5.61
N PRO A 180 -18.12 25.87 6.72
CA PRO A 180 -17.37 25.71 7.96
C PRO A 180 -17.86 24.48 8.77
N SER A 181 -17.16 23.35 8.64
CA SER A 181 -17.33 22.18 9.51
C SER A 181 -16.11 21.94 10.42
N THR A 182 -16.34 21.34 11.58
CA THR A 182 -15.25 20.90 12.46
C THR A 182 -14.67 19.58 11.96
N LEU A 183 -13.36 19.39 12.09
CA LEU A 183 -12.69 18.16 11.68
C LEU A 183 -13.29 16.92 12.37
N ARG A 184 -13.62 17.05 13.65
CA ARG A 184 -14.22 15.95 14.42
C ARG A 184 -15.59 15.56 13.86
N ALA A 185 -16.41 16.54 13.46
CA ALA A 185 -17.72 16.27 12.87
C ALA A 185 -17.58 15.54 11.52
N ASP A 186 -16.66 15.97 10.65
CA ASP A 186 -16.43 15.35 9.34
C ASP A 186 -15.94 13.91 9.47
N ILE A 187 -15.01 13.65 10.39
CA ILE A 187 -14.53 12.30 10.71
C ILE A 187 -15.68 11.44 11.25
N ALA A 188 -16.45 11.96 12.20
CA ALA A 188 -17.55 11.22 12.82
C ALA A 188 -18.65 10.88 11.80
N GLU A 189 -18.95 11.78 10.86
CA GLU A 189 -19.91 11.52 9.79
C GLU A 189 -19.44 10.42 8.85
N GLY A 190 -18.16 10.45 8.42
CA GLY A 190 -17.57 9.41 7.58
C GLY A 190 -17.57 8.03 8.25
N LEU A 191 -17.18 7.97 9.53
CA LEU A 191 -17.20 6.74 10.32
C LEU A 191 -18.62 6.23 10.55
N ARG A 192 -19.57 7.10 10.85
CA ARG A 192 -20.99 6.74 11.05
C ARG A 192 -21.60 6.20 9.76
N PHE A 193 -21.31 6.82 8.63
CA PHE A 193 -21.76 6.34 7.32
C PHE A 193 -21.19 4.96 7.00
N LEU A 194 -19.87 4.78 7.17
CA LEU A 194 -19.22 3.48 6.99
C LEU A 194 -19.81 2.41 7.92
N ALA A 195 -20.04 2.75 9.19
CA ALA A 195 -20.60 1.84 10.17
C ALA A 195 -22.07 1.48 9.88
N GLY A 196 -22.85 2.41 9.34
CA GLY A 196 -24.25 2.23 8.97
C GLY A 196 -24.46 1.42 7.69
N ASN A 197 -23.51 1.46 6.75
CA ASN A 197 -23.61 0.69 5.51
C ASN A 197 -22.95 -0.70 5.64
N ARG A 198 -23.78 -1.75 5.66
CA ARG A 198 -23.34 -3.15 5.86
C ARG A 198 -22.35 -3.63 4.79
N ILE A 199 -22.53 -3.26 3.52
CA ILE A 199 -21.64 -3.63 2.42
C ILE A 199 -20.28 -2.96 2.61
N LEU A 200 -20.26 -1.64 2.79
CA LEU A 200 -19.01 -0.87 2.93
C LEU A 200 -18.21 -1.30 4.16
N ARG A 201 -18.87 -1.51 5.31
CA ARG A 201 -18.22 -2.03 6.53
C ARG A 201 -17.59 -3.40 6.31
N THR A 202 -18.28 -4.28 5.59
CA THR A 202 -17.79 -5.64 5.29
C THR A 202 -16.57 -5.57 4.36
N LEU A 203 -16.63 -4.76 3.31
CA LEU A 203 -15.49 -4.53 2.40
C LEU A 203 -14.28 -3.92 3.11
N ALA A 204 -14.51 -2.98 4.04
CA ALA A 204 -13.46 -2.36 4.83
C ALA A 204 -12.77 -3.38 5.74
N GLY A 205 -13.54 -4.19 6.47
CA GLY A 205 -13.00 -5.25 7.32
C GLY A 205 -12.25 -6.33 6.54
N MET A 206 -12.78 -6.75 5.39
CA MET A 206 -12.12 -7.73 4.52
C MET A 206 -10.79 -7.20 3.97
N THR A 207 -10.77 -5.94 3.51
CA THR A 207 -9.53 -5.31 3.00
C THR A 207 -8.52 -5.08 4.12
N GLY A 208 -8.99 -4.70 5.32
CA GLY A 208 -8.14 -4.57 6.50
C GLY A 208 -7.48 -5.89 6.89
N LEU A 209 -8.22 -7.00 6.90
CA LEU A 209 -7.66 -8.32 7.20
C LEU A 209 -6.70 -8.81 6.11
N PHE A 210 -7.00 -8.54 4.84
CA PHE A 210 -6.08 -8.81 3.72
C PHE A 210 -4.76 -8.05 3.85
N ASN A 211 -4.82 -6.75 4.17
CA ASN A 211 -3.63 -5.92 4.36
C ASN A 211 -2.84 -6.29 5.62
N LEU A 212 -3.51 -6.75 6.67
CA LEU A 212 -2.87 -7.31 7.86
C LEU A 212 -2.04 -8.55 7.48
N ALA A 213 -2.64 -9.51 6.77
CA ALA A 213 -2.00 -10.75 6.35
C ALA A 213 -0.80 -10.52 5.41
N THR A 214 -0.97 -9.66 4.42
CA THR A 214 0.09 -9.32 3.45
C THR A 214 1.20 -8.51 4.09
N SER A 215 0.89 -7.59 5.02
CA SER A 215 1.90 -6.86 5.79
C SER A 215 2.71 -7.79 6.71
N ALA A 216 2.04 -8.71 7.42
CA ALA A 216 2.71 -9.71 8.26
C ALA A 216 3.68 -10.59 7.46
N THR A 217 3.24 -11.06 6.30
CA THR A 217 4.04 -11.85 5.37
C THR A 217 5.21 -11.03 4.81
N GLY A 218 4.93 -9.84 4.28
CA GLY A 218 5.93 -8.97 3.66
C GLY A 218 7.00 -8.48 4.62
N ALA A 219 6.64 -8.21 5.88
CA ALA A 219 7.55 -7.74 6.92
C ALA A 219 8.70 -8.72 7.20
N VAL A 220 8.47 -10.03 7.05
CA VAL A 220 9.47 -11.07 7.35
C VAL A 220 9.98 -11.79 6.09
N PHE A 221 9.37 -11.55 4.92
CA PHE A 221 9.69 -12.29 3.70
C PHE A 221 11.14 -12.14 3.25
N VAL A 222 11.78 -10.98 3.50
CA VAL A 222 13.18 -10.75 3.14
C VAL A 222 14.13 -11.74 3.85
N LEU A 223 13.88 -12.08 5.11
CA LEU A 223 14.66 -13.07 5.88
C LEU A 223 14.48 -14.49 5.33
N TYR A 224 13.29 -14.79 4.81
CA TYR A 224 13.00 -16.09 4.22
C TYR A 224 13.65 -16.23 2.84
N ALA A 225 13.76 -15.13 2.11
CA ALA A 225 14.10 -15.14 0.70
C ALA A 225 15.57 -14.87 0.39
N VAL A 226 16.27 -14.04 1.17
CA VAL A 226 17.57 -13.46 0.78
C VAL A 226 18.71 -13.92 1.67
N GLY A 227 19.84 -14.27 1.05
CA GLY A 227 21.09 -14.60 1.72
C GLY A 227 21.32 -16.11 1.91
N ALA A 228 22.57 -16.49 2.13
CA ALA A 228 23.00 -17.91 2.16
C ALA A 228 22.36 -18.74 3.29
N GLY A 229 21.93 -18.11 4.38
CA GLY A 229 21.22 -18.76 5.48
C GLY A 229 19.70 -18.76 5.35
N SER A 230 19.15 -18.17 4.28
CA SER A 230 17.71 -18.11 4.04
C SER A 230 17.20 -19.39 3.39
N ALA A 231 15.88 -19.63 3.50
CA ALA A 231 15.28 -20.86 2.97
C ALA A 231 15.25 -20.91 1.43
N ILE A 232 15.26 -19.76 0.76
CA ILE A 232 15.23 -19.66 -0.71
C ILE A 232 16.63 -19.39 -1.29
N GLY A 233 17.48 -18.61 -0.60
CA GLY A 233 18.86 -18.35 -1.04
C GLY A 233 18.98 -17.36 -2.20
N LEU A 234 18.06 -16.40 -2.35
CA LEU A 234 18.10 -15.43 -3.45
C LEU A 234 19.19 -14.38 -3.24
N SER A 235 19.71 -13.88 -4.38
CA SER A 235 20.44 -12.63 -4.45
C SER A 235 19.51 -11.42 -4.35
N GLU A 236 20.06 -10.25 -4.02
CA GLU A 236 19.30 -9.00 -3.91
C GLU A 236 18.53 -8.63 -5.21
N PRO A 237 19.10 -8.79 -6.42
CA PRO A 237 18.35 -8.58 -7.67
C PRO A 237 17.23 -9.59 -7.87
N ALA A 238 17.49 -10.88 -7.58
CA ALA A 238 16.49 -11.93 -7.73
C ALA A 238 15.31 -11.73 -6.77
N PHE A 239 15.55 -11.20 -5.57
CA PHE A 239 14.49 -10.80 -4.64
C PHE A 239 13.61 -9.66 -5.20
N GLY A 240 14.23 -8.61 -5.74
CA GLY A 240 13.49 -7.52 -6.40
C GLY A 240 12.66 -8.01 -7.59
N MET A 241 13.21 -8.91 -8.40
CA MET A 241 12.49 -9.56 -9.50
C MET A 241 11.32 -10.42 -9.00
N LEU A 242 11.51 -11.18 -7.93
CA LEU A 242 10.47 -12.02 -7.35
C LEU A 242 9.27 -11.18 -6.89
N LEU A 243 9.51 -10.08 -6.16
CA LEU A 243 8.43 -9.18 -5.71
C LEU A 243 7.65 -8.56 -6.87
N THR A 244 8.30 -8.35 -8.00
CA THR A 244 7.69 -7.81 -9.22
C THR A 244 6.71 -8.77 -9.88
N SER A 245 6.81 -10.06 -9.57
CA SER A 245 5.84 -11.06 -10.05
C SER A 245 4.41 -10.68 -9.68
N SER A 246 4.20 -10.11 -8.48
CA SER A 246 2.89 -9.58 -8.07
C SER A 246 2.43 -8.44 -8.97
N ALA A 247 3.31 -7.48 -9.29
CA ALA A 247 2.98 -6.36 -10.16
C ALA A 247 2.70 -6.79 -11.61
N VAL A 248 3.46 -7.77 -12.14
CA VAL A 248 3.17 -8.40 -13.45
C VAL A 248 1.78 -9.02 -13.42
N GLY A 249 1.49 -9.79 -12.36
CA GLY A 249 0.17 -10.33 -12.10
C GLY A 249 -0.93 -9.27 -12.12
N SER A 250 -0.76 -8.21 -11.35
CA SER A 250 -1.68 -7.07 -11.28
C SER A 250 -1.92 -6.41 -12.64
N LEU A 251 -0.87 -6.20 -13.42
CA LEU A 251 -0.98 -5.66 -14.78
C LEU A 251 -1.79 -6.58 -15.68
N LEU A 252 -1.48 -7.88 -15.71
CA LEU A 252 -2.23 -8.88 -16.48
C LEU A 252 -3.70 -8.97 -16.02
N GLY A 253 -3.91 -8.94 -14.70
CA GLY A 253 -5.23 -8.93 -14.06
C GLY A 253 -6.07 -7.73 -14.48
N SER A 254 -5.46 -6.56 -14.69
CA SER A 254 -6.19 -5.36 -15.12
C SER A 254 -6.84 -5.51 -16.49
N PHE A 255 -6.23 -6.25 -17.43
CA PHE A 255 -6.80 -6.50 -18.75
C PHE A 255 -7.98 -7.47 -18.74
N ILE A 256 -8.07 -8.32 -17.71
CA ILE A 256 -9.11 -9.34 -17.60
C ILE A 256 -10.17 -9.01 -16.54
N ALA A 257 -9.95 -7.99 -15.70
CA ALA A 257 -10.81 -7.67 -14.57
C ALA A 257 -12.28 -7.48 -14.97
N GLU A 258 -12.55 -6.65 -15.98
CA GLU A 258 -13.91 -6.42 -16.49
C GLU A 258 -14.54 -7.70 -17.04
N ARG A 259 -13.75 -8.52 -17.75
CA ARG A 259 -14.23 -9.81 -18.29
C ARG A 259 -14.58 -10.78 -17.18
N VAL A 260 -13.77 -10.85 -16.13
CA VAL A 260 -14.01 -11.70 -14.97
C VAL A 260 -15.26 -11.23 -14.20
N GLU A 261 -15.42 -9.92 -13.95
CA GLU A 261 -16.62 -9.38 -13.30
C GLU A 261 -17.88 -9.71 -14.12
N ARG A 262 -17.85 -9.51 -15.44
CA ARG A 262 -19.00 -9.77 -16.32
C ARG A 262 -19.39 -11.24 -16.39
N VAL A 263 -18.42 -12.16 -16.39
CA VAL A 263 -18.67 -13.61 -16.51
C VAL A 263 -19.06 -14.23 -15.16
N LEU A 264 -18.39 -13.85 -14.08
CA LEU A 264 -18.60 -14.45 -12.77
C LEU A 264 -19.64 -13.71 -11.92
N GLY A 265 -19.91 -12.44 -12.20
CA GLY A 265 -20.58 -11.53 -11.28
C GLY A 265 -19.63 -11.00 -10.21
N ARG A 266 -20.04 -9.93 -9.52
CA ARG A 266 -19.21 -9.21 -8.55
C ARG A 266 -18.86 -10.07 -7.34
N ALA A 267 -19.85 -10.75 -6.78
CA ALA A 267 -19.65 -11.60 -5.61
C ALA A 267 -18.62 -12.71 -5.86
N ARG A 268 -18.74 -13.45 -6.96
CA ARG A 268 -17.81 -14.55 -7.27
C ARG A 268 -16.42 -14.04 -7.68
N ALA A 269 -16.34 -12.90 -8.36
CA ALA A 269 -15.06 -12.26 -8.66
C ALA A 269 -14.32 -11.83 -7.36
N LEU A 270 -15.05 -11.30 -6.37
CA LEU A 270 -14.48 -10.99 -5.04
C LEU A 270 -14.03 -12.27 -4.31
N ALA A 271 -14.79 -13.37 -4.38
CA ALA A 271 -14.38 -14.65 -3.82
C ALA A 271 -13.11 -15.21 -4.49
N LEU A 272 -12.99 -15.09 -5.80
CA LEU A 272 -11.78 -15.46 -6.54
C LEU A 272 -10.57 -14.65 -6.05
N ALA A 273 -10.76 -13.37 -5.71
CA ALA A 273 -9.70 -12.55 -5.14
C ALA A 273 -9.30 -12.93 -3.72
N VAL A 274 -10.24 -13.41 -2.90
CA VAL A 274 -9.91 -14.02 -1.61
C VAL A 274 -9.01 -15.25 -1.81
N LEU A 275 -9.34 -16.13 -2.77
CA LEU A 275 -8.52 -17.30 -3.09
C LEU A 275 -7.11 -16.92 -3.55
N GLY A 276 -6.99 -15.95 -4.45
CA GLY A 276 -5.68 -15.48 -4.90
C GLY A 276 -4.89 -14.81 -3.78
N GLY A 277 -5.54 -14.12 -2.84
CA GLY A 277 -4.92 -13.63 -1.62
C GLY A 277 -4.33 -14.74 -0.75
N ILE A 278 -5.07 -15.83 -0.55
CA ILE A 278 -4.59 -17.01 0.21
C ILE A 278 -3.35 -17.59 -0.45
N VAL A 279 -3.35 -17.69 -1.79
CA VAL A 279 -2.17 -18.15 -2.55
C VAL A 279 -1.00 -17.19 -2.37
N LEU A 280 -1.24 -15.87 -2.47
CA LEU A 280 -0.22 -14.82 -2.33
C LEU A 280 0.57 -14.97 -1.02
N VAL A 281 -0.12 -15.16 0.10
CA VAL A 281 0.54 -15.26 1.43
C VAL A 281 0.97 -16.68 1.79
N GLY A 282 0.30 -17.70 1.23
CA GLY A 282 0.46 -19.10 1.64
C GLY A 282 1.49 -19.90 0.87
N VAL A 283 1.79 -19.56 -0.39
CA VAL A 283 2.76 -20.34 -1.21
C VAL A 283 4.13 -20.48 -0.54
N PRO A 284 4.71 -19.44 0.08
CA PRO A 284 5.99 -19.58 0.79
C PRO A 284 5.95 -20.56 1.98
N ALA A 285 4.77 -20.92 2.50
CA ALA A 285 4.62 -21.93 3.56
C ALA A 285 4.86 -23.35 3.05
N VAL A 286 4.52 -23.63 1.79
CA VAL A 286 4.50 -24.98 1.20
C VAL A 286 5.67 -25.26 0.27
N THR A 287 6.38 -24.23 -0.19
CA THR A 287 7.54 -24.38 -1.07
C THR A 287 8.58 -23.30 -0.82
N THR A 288 9.83 -23.63 -1.16
CA THR A 288 10.96 -22.68 -1.25
C THR A 288 11.34 -22.40 -2.69
N HIS A 289 10.67 -23.01 -3.67
CA HIS A 289 11.05 -22.86 -5.08
C HIS A 289 10.67 -21.45 -5.59
N PRO A 290 11.65 -20.62 -6.02
CA PRO A 290 11.39 -19.22 -6.38
C PRO A 290 10.32 -19.05 -7.45
N LEU A 291 10.33 -19.90 -8.49
CA LEU A 291 9.35 -19.82 -9.59
C LEU A 291 7.91 -20.10 -9.13
N LEU A 292 7.71 -21.04 -8.20
CA LEU A 292 6.37 -21.35 -7.69
C LEU A 292 5.85 -20.21 -6.81
N ILE A 293 6.72 -19.63 -5.98
CA ILE A 293 6.41 -18.43 -5.19
C ILE A 293 6.07 -17.26 -6.12
N GLY A 294 6.87 -17.03 -7.17
CA GLY A 294 6.62 -15.99 -8.16
C GLY A 294 5.29 -16.17 -8.89
N ALA A 295 4.97 -17.39 -9.32
CA ALA A 295 3.67 -17.70 -9.92
C ALA A 295 2.50 -17.45 -8.94
N GLY A 296 2.66 -17.83 -7.68
CA GLY A 296 1.70 -17.54 -6.61
C GLY A 296 1.51 -16.04 -6.39
N PHE A 297 2.60 -15.27 -6.39
CA PHE A 297 2.56 -13.82 -6.27
C PHE A 297 1.87 -13.17 -7.48
N ALA A 298 2.15 -13.64 -8.69
CA ALA A 298 1.49 -13.16 -9.90
C ALA A 298 -0.02 -13.45 -9.88
N LEU A 299 -0.45 -14.65 -9.48
CA LEU A 299 -1.87 -14.97 -9.32
C LEU A 299 -2.53 -14.08 -8.25
N GLY A 300 -1.86 -13.91 -7.12
CA GLY A 300 -2.28 -13.02 -6.05
C GLY A 300 -2.44 -11.57 -6.52
N GLY A 301 -1.44 -11.03 -7.20
CA GLY A 301 -1.46 -9.68 -7.75
C GLY A 301 -2.56 -9.48 -8.79
N ALA A 302 -2.78 -10.46 -9.68
CA ALA A 302 -3.83 -10.40 -10.70
C ALA A 302 -5.21 -10.27 -10.06
N THR A 303 -5.49 -11.12 -9.09
CA THR A 303 -6.79 -11.14 -8.41
C THR A 303 -6.96 -9.99 -7.43
N THR A 304 -5.87 -9.46 -6.85
CA THR A 304 -5.89 -8.23 -6.04
C THR A 304 -6.36 -7.02 -6.84
N VAL A 305 -5.99 -6.92 -8.13
CA VAL A 305 -6.51 -5.85 -9.00
C VAL A 305 -7.99 -6.00 -9.27
N ILE A 306 -8.47 -7.23 -9.48
CA ILE A 306 -9.91 -7.51 -9.66
C ILE A 306 -10.70 -7.04 -8.42
N TRP A 307 -10.22 -7.38 -7.23
CA TRP A 307 -10.79 -6.88 -5.97
C TRP A 307 -10.85 -5.35 -5.93
N ASN A 308 -9.71 -4.68 -6.22
CA ASN A 308 -9.64 -3.23 -6.16
C ASN A 308 -10.61 -2.54 -7.12
N VAL A 309 -10.74 -3.02 -8.37
CA VAL A 309 -11.66 -2.44 -9.37
C VAL A 309 -13.10 -2.50 -8.87
N ILE A 310 -13.53 -3.67 -8.38
CA ILE A 310 -14.90 -3.86 -7.88
C ILE A 310 -15.14 -3.01 -6.62
N VAL A 311 -14.23 -3.05 -5.65
CA VAL A 311 -14.39 -2.36 -4.36
C VAL A 311 -14.34 -0.83 -4.49
N VAL A 312 -13.48 -0.28 -5.35
CA VAL A 312 -13.48 1.16 -5.66
C VAL A 312 -14.81 1.56 -6.28
N SER A 313 -15.29 0.82 -7.28
CA SER A 313 -16.54 1.11 -7.99
C SER A 313 -17.75 1.05 -7.05
N LEU A 314 -17.85 0.01 -6.22
CA LEU A 314 -18.92 -0.13 -5.22
C LEU A 314 -18.92 1.02 -4.21
N ARG A 315 -17.75 1.41 -3.71
CA ARG A 315 -17.62 2.54 -2.79
C ARG A 315 -18.13 3.84 -3.41
N GLN A 316 -17.81 4.09 -4.68
CA GLN A 316 -18.24 5.28 -5.40
C GLN A 316 -19.75 5.27 -5.64
N ARG A 317 -20.34 4.12 -6.00
CA ARG A 317 -21.78 4.03 -6.33
C ARG A 317 -22.71 4.04 -5.11
N ILE A 318 -22.24 3.53 -3.98
CA ILE A 318 -23.05 3.38 -2.76
C ILE A 318 -22.94 4.61 -1.84
N THR A 319 -22.01 5.52 -2.12
CA THR A 319 -21.74 6.67 -1.25
C THR A 319 -22.20 7.96 -1.91
N PRO A 320 -23.04 8.78 -1.25
CA PRO A 320 -23.42 10.09 -1.77
C PRO A 320 -22.19 10.98 -2.03
N ASP A 321 -22.23 11.78 -3.10
CA ASP A 321 -21.09 12.59 -3.54
C ASP A 321 -20.49 13.47 -2.43
N ARG A 322 -21.35 14.11 -1.62
CA ARG A 322 -20.95 14.96 -0.49
C ARG A 322 -20.18 14.20 0.62
N LEU A 323 -20.33 12.88 0.68
CA LEU A 323 -19.71 12.00 1.70
C LEU A 323 -18.52 11.20 1.17
N LEU A 324 -18.26 11.17 -0.14
CA LEU A 324 -17.25 10.30 -0.75
C LEU A 324 -15.87 10.46 -0.09
N GLY A 325 -15.40 11.69 0.10
CA GLY A 325 -14.10 11.95 0.73
C GLY A 325 -14.02 11.52 2.20
N ARG A 326 -15.07 11.81 2.97
CA ARG A 326 -15.17 11.46 4.41
C ARG A 326 -15.25 9.95 4.60
N MET A 327 -16.10 9.28 3.81
CA MET A 327 -16.23 7.82 3.78
C MET A 327 -14.93 7.15 3.35
N ASN A 328 -14.27 7.64 2.29
CA ASN A 328 -13.03 7.04 1.80
C ASN A 328 -11.91 7.14 2.85
N SER A 329 -11.84 8.25 3.59
CA SER A 329 -10.87 8.40 4.70
C SER A 329 -11.13 7.41 5.83
N ALA A 330 -12.40 7.25 6.24
CA ALA A 330 -12.81 6.23 7.22
C ALA A 330 -12.50 4.81 6.74
N TYR A 331 -12.74 4.52 5.46
CA TYR A 331 -12.43 3.23 4.84
C TYR A 331 -10.91 2.97 4.84
N ARG A 332 -10.08 3.94 4.45
CA ARG A 332 -8.61 3.82 4.42
C ARG A 332 -8.03 3.59 5.81
N LEU A 333 -8.58 4.21 6.85
CA LEU A 333 -8.16 3.93 8.23
C LEU A 333 -8.29 2.44 8.55
N VAL A 334 -9.44 1.83 8.24
CA VAL A 334 -9.65 0.39 8.49
C VAL A 334 -8.82 -0.46 7.54
N ALA A 335 -8.71 -0.08 6.28
CA ALA A 335 -8.01 -0.85 5.27
C ALA A 335 -6.48 -0.85 5.48
N TRP A 336 -5.86 0.30 5.73
CA TRP A 336 -4.40 0.46 5.79
C TRP A 336 -3.87 0.56 7.22
N GLY A 337 -4.69 1.00 8.18
CA GLY A 337 -4.30 1.06 9.59
C GLY A 337 -4.02 -0.29 10.21
N THR A 338 -4.44 -1.40 9.59
CA THR A 338 -4.11 -2.77 10.02
C THR A 338 -2.71 -3.23 9.57
N MET A 339 -2.07 -2.55 8.62
CA MET A 339 -0.72 -2.90 8.15
C MET A 339 0.33 -2.91 9.26
N PRO A 340 0.47 -1.88 10.13
CA PRO A 340 1.43 -1.93 11.23
C PRO A 340 1.14 -3.07 12.21
N LEU A 341 -0.14 -3.38 12.47
CA LEU A 341 -0.52 -4.51 13.32
C LEU A 341 -0.10 -5.84 12.68
N GLY A 342 -0.27 -5.97 11.36
CA GLY A 342 0.22 -7.11 10.59
C GLY A 342 1.73 -7.26 10.69
N ALA A 343 2.49 -6.18 10.51
CA ALA A 343 3.95 -6.21 10.61
C ALA A 343 4.41 -6.73 11.99
N VAL A 344 3.87 -6.18 13.09
CA VAL A 344 4.17 -6.65 14.45
C VAL A 344 3.78 -8.13 14.62
N LEU A 345 2.58 -8.52 14.20
CA LEU A 345 2.12 -9.90 14.28
C LEU A 345 3.04 -10.85 13.51
N GLY A 346 3.46 -10.47 12.30
CA GLY A 346 4.41 -11.23 11.48
C GLY A 346 5.76 -11.41 12.17
N GLY A 347 6.31 -10.34 12.75
CA GLY A 347 7.56 -10.38 13.52
C GLY A 347 7.48 -11.31 14.74
N VAL A 348 6.43 -11.17 15.56
CA VAL A 348 6.21 -12.00 16.75
C VAL A 348 5.99 -13.46 16.39
N LEU A 349 5.15 -13.76 15.38
CA LEU A 349 4.93 -15.13 14.92
C LEU A 349 6.21 -15.74 14.35
N ALA A 350 7.01 -14.97 13.62
CA ALA A 350 8.29 -15.44 13.10
C ALA A 350 9.30 -15.75 14.21
N GLU A 351 9.33 -14.96 15.28
CA GLU A 351 10.23 -15.17 16.42
C GLU A 351 9.83 -16.39 17.26
N LEU A 352 8.54 -16.61 17.48
CA LEU A 352 8.03 -17.70 18.31
C LEU A 352 7.91 -19.04 17.57
N PHE A 353 7.54 -19.01 16.29
CA PHE A 353 7.16 -20.21 15.52
C PHE A 353 7.92 -20.37 14.20
N GLY A 354 8.82 -19.44 13.88
CA GLY A 354 9.60 -19.44 12.65
C GLY A 354 8.87 -18.79 11.45
N LEU A 355 9.64 -18.45 10.42
CA LEU A 355 9.17 -17.70 9.25
C LEU A 355 8.04 -18.42 8.48
N ARG A 356 8.14 -19.75 8.30
CA ARG A 356 7.12 -20.53 7.58
C ARG A 356 5.76 -20.52 8.27
N ALA A 357 5.74 -20.47 9.60
CA ALA A 357 4.50 -20.43 10.37
C ALA A 357 3.71 -19.14 10.08
N VAL A 358 4.39 -18.01 9.87
CA VAL A 358 3.74 -16.74 9.49
C VAL A 358 2.91 -16.93 8.24
N PHE A 359 3.50 -17.48 7.17
CA PHE A 359 2.83 -17.70 5.89
C PHE A 359 1.61 -18.63 6.03
N ALA A 360 1.75 -19.74 6.76
CA ALA A 360 0.66 -20.68 6.99
C ALA A 360 -0.49 -20.06 7.81
N VAL A 361 -0.17 -19.39 8.92
CA VAL A 361 -1.17 -18.76 9.81
C VAL A 361 -1.90 -17.63 9.08
N MET A 362 -1.18 -16.79 8.31
CA MET A 362 -1.81 -15.72 7.53
C MET A 362 -2.69 -16.27 6.40
N ALA A 363 -2.31 -17.37 5.75
CA ALA A 363 -3.15 -18.05 4.76
C ALA A 363 -4.44 -18.62 5.37
N VAL A 364 -4.35 -19.26 6.55
CA VAL A 364 -5.51 -19.78 7.29
C VAL A 364 -6.41 -18.62 7.74
N MET A 365 -5.83 -17.54 8.26
CA MET A 365 -6.57 -16.35 8.67
C MET A 365 -7.34 -15.72 7.50
N MET A 366 -6.78 -15.72 6.29
CA MET A 366 -7.48 -15.24 5.10
C MET A 366 -8.73 -16.04 4.74
N LEU A 367 -8.88 -17.30 5.20
CA LEU A 367 -10.13 -18.06 5.03
C LEU A 367 -11.31 -17.38 5.74
N ALA A 368 -11.07 -16.59 6.80
CA ALA A 368 -12.12 -15.83 7.48
C ALA A 368 -12.78 -14.79 6.57
N LEU A 369 -12.11 -14.36 5.48
CA LEU A 369 -12.70 -13.47 4.48
C LEU A 369 -13.95 -14.07 3.82
N PHE A 370 -14.05 -15.40 3.70
CA PHE A 370 -15.26 -16.04 3.18
C PHE A 370 -16.50 -15.81 4.04
N VAL A 371 -16.35 -15.47 5.31
CA VAL A 371 -17.49 -15.07 6.16
C VAL A 371 -18.10 -13.77 5.64
N GLY A 372 -17.29 -12.81 5.19
CA GLY A 372 -17.76 -11.56 4.57
C GLY A 372 -18.50 -11.79 3.25
N MET A 373 -18.15 -12.84 2.52
CA MET A 373 -18.84 -13.22 1.29
C MET A 373 -20.31 -13.61 1.50
N ARG A 374 -20.71 -13.99 2.73
CA ARG A 374 -22.13 -14.20 3.06
C ARG A 374 -22.97 -12.92 2.98
N VAL A 375 -22.34 -11.76 3.09
CA VAL A 375 -22.97 -10.44 2.98
C VAL A 375 -22.87 -9.91 1.55
N LEU A 376 -21.74 -10.15 0.89
CA LEU A 376 -21.43 -9.65 -0.46
C LEU A 376 -22.04 -10.54 -1.55
N THR A 377 -23.37 -10.59 -1.60
CA THR A 377 -24.10 -11.21 -2.72
C THR A 377 -24.46 -10.17 -3.77
N ASP A 378 -24.56 -10.56 -5.05
CA ASP A 378 -24.92 -9.64 -6.13
C ASP A 378 -26.26 -8.94 -5.83
N ARG A 379 -27.25 -9.68 -5.29
CA ARG A 379 -28.54 -9.10 -4.86
C ARG A 379 -28.39 -8.02 -3.78
N ALA A 380 -27.53 -8.25 -2.78
CA ALA A 380 -27.32 -7.28 -1.70
C ALA A 380 -26.57 -6.04 -2.20
N ILE A 381 -25.63 -6.23 -3.13
CA ILE A 381 -24.91 -5.15 -3.81
C ILE A 381 -25.90 -4.29 -4.62
N ASP A 382 -26.74 -4.91 -5.46
CA ASP A 382 -27.70 -4.21 -6.30
C ASP A 382 -28.78 -3.48 -5.47
N ALA A 383 -29.16 -4.05 -4.33
CA ALA A 383 -30.08 -3.41 -3.39
C ALA A 383 -29.44 -2.16 -2.75
N ALA A 384 -28.17 -2.23 -2.35
CA ALA A 384 -27.46 -1.11 -1.77
C ALA A 384 -27.28 0.06 -2.76
N GLU A 385 -27.05 -0.23 -4.03
CA GLU A 385 -26.93 0.80 -5.07
C GLU A 385 -28.27 1.46 -5.39
N ARG A 386 -29.37 0.69 -5.46
CA ARG A 386 -30.70 1.24 -5.69
C ARG A 386 -31.17 2.16 -4.57
N ALA A 387 -30.84 1.84 -3.32
CA ALA A 387 -31.21 2.65 -2.16
C ALA A 387 -30.66 4.09 -2.22
N VAL A 388 -29.54 4.31 -2.90
CA VAL A 388 -28.92 5.64 -3.08
C VAL A 388 -29.59 6.44 -4.19
N VAL A 389 -30.15 5.78 -5.21
CA VAL A 389 -30.86 6.47 -6.30
C VAL A 389 -32.26 6.91 -5.87
N SER A 390 -32.86 6.21 -4.90
CA SER A 390 -34.22 6.45 -4.43
C SER A 390 -34.37 7.47 -3.29
N GLY A 391 -33.27 7.93 -2.69
CA GLY A 391 -33.28 8.86 -1.55
C GLY A 391 -32.33 10.02 -1.79
#